data_AF-A0A090WPH3-F1
#
_entry.id   AF-A0A090WPH3-F1
#
_cell.length_a   1.000
_cell.length_b   1.000
_cell.length_c   1.000
_cell.angle_alpha   90.00
_cell.angle_beta   90.00
_cell.angle_gamma   90.00
#
_symmetry.space_group_name_H-M   'P 1'
#
loop_
_entity.id
_entity.type
_entity.pdbx_description
1 polymer ?
#
loop_
_entity_poly.entity_id
_entity_poly.type
_entity_poly.pdbx_seq_one_letter_code
_entity_poly.pdbx_strand_id
1 'polypeptide(L)' 'MDEAIVKRFYKLYNLEMPEGVMPMSIAKLGNSSVATVPTLFDIILKGQLENQEINKGDIILFASVGAGMNINAIVYKH' A
#
# COMPACT_ATOMS: atom_id res chain seq x y z
N MET A 1 10.43 -7.35 -2.42
CA MET A 1 11.08 -6.26 -1.65
C MET A 1 10.05 -5.60 -0.75
N ASP A 2 8.90 -5.22 -1.31
CA ASP A 2 7.81 -4.51 -0.63
C ASP A 2 7.25 -5.28 0.59
N GLU A 3 6.94 -6.57 0.42
CA GLU A 3 6.44 -7.41 1.52
C GLU A 3 7.44 -7.53 2.69
N ALA A 4 8.75 -7.57 2.40
CA ALA A 4 9.77 -7.60 3.43
C ALA A 4 9.88 -6.27 4.20
N ILE A 5 9.59 -5.14 3.53
CA ILE A 5 9.53 -3.82 4.17
C ILE A 5 8.36 -3.78 5.16
N VAL A 6 7.18 -4.21 4.73
CA VAL A 6 5.98 -4.26 5.59
C VAL A 6 6.18 -5.21 6.77
N LYS A 7 6.72 -6.41 6.51
CA LYS A 7 7.06 -7.38 7.57
C LYS A 7 8.03 -6.80 8.61
N ARG A 8 9.04 -6.04 8.16
CA ARG A 8 9.97 -5.37 9.07
C ARG A 8 9.31 -4.21 9.82
N PHE A 9 8.43 -3.46 9.19
CA PHE A 9 7.66 -2.38 9.83
C PHE A 9 6.85 -2.91 11.02
N TYR A 10 6.06 -3.97 10.83
CA TYR A 10 5.31 -4.59 11.94
C TYR A 10 6.23 -5.15 13.04
N LYS A 11 7.38 -5.74 12.66
CA LYS A 11 8.37 -6.24 13.61
C LYS A 11 8.95 -5.15 14.53
N LEU A 12 9.08 -3.90 14.07
CA LEU A 12 9.54 -2.77 14.92
C LEU A 12 8.64 -2.56 16.15
N TYR A 13 7.37 -2.97 16.05
CA TYR A 13 6.37 -2.84 17.10
C TYR A 13 6.04 -4.18 17.77
N ASN A 14 6.84 -5.23 17.53
CA ASN A 14 6.57 -6.60 18.00
C ASN A 14 5.21 -7.15 17.56
N LEU A 15 4.75 -6.76 16.36
CA LEU A 15 3.51 -7.23 15.77
C LEU A 15 3.80 -8.20 14.61
N GLU A 16 2.87 -9.12 14.37
CA GLU A 16 2.86 -9.93 13.15
C GLU A 16 2.20 -9.13 12.01
N MET A 17 2.72 -9.30 10.80
CA MET A 17 2.15 -8.67 9.61
C MET A 17 0.83 -9.37 9.25
N PRO A 18 -0.31 -8.66 9.23
CA PRO A 18 -1.57 -9.26 8.82
C PRO A 18 -1.51 -9.69 7.35
N GLU A 19 -2.15 -10.82 7.04
CA GLU A 19 -2.30 -11.28 5.66
C GLU A 19 -3.13 -10.26 4.85
N GLY A 20 -2.73 -10.01 3.60
CA GLY A 20 -3.45 -9.11 2.70
C GLY A 20 -3.36 -7.61 3.03
N VAL A 21 -2.59 -7.21 4.06
CA VAL A 21 -2.50 -5.80 4.50
C VAL A 21 -1.86 -4.84 3.49
N MET A 22 -1.11 -5.40 2.53
CA MET A 22 -0.45 -4.64 1.46
C MET A 22 -1.01 -5.11 0.11
N PRO A 23 -2.08 -4.47 -0.41
CA PRO A 23 -2.56 -4.76 -1.76
C PRO A 23 -1.49 -4.40 -2.80
N MET A 24 -1.45 -5.13 -3.91
CA MET A 24 -0.45 -4.96 -4.97
C MET A 24 -1.11 -5.01 -6.35
N SER A 25 -0.79 -4.05 -7.22
CA SER A 25 -1.23 -4.02 -8.63
C SER A 25 -0.10 -4.27 -9.63
N ILE A 26 1.17 -4.24 -9.18
CA ILE A 26 2.36 -4.29 -10.06
C ILE A 26 2.39 -5.56 -10.92
N ALA A 27 1.96 -6.71 -10.40
CA ALA A 27 1.91 -7.96 -11.17
C ALA A 27 0.95 -7.89 -12.36
N LYS A 28 -0.10 -7.05 -12.29
CA LYS A 28 -1.13 -6.88 -13.32
C LYS A 28 -0.87 -5.68 -14.22
N LEU A 29 -0.45 -4.55 -13.66
CA LEU A 29 -0.37 -3.25 -14.35
C LEU A 29 1.07 -2.75 -14.55
N GLY A 30 2.06 -3.49 -14.04
CA GLY A 30 3.44 -3.01 -13.96
C GLY A 30 3.64 -1.93 -12.91
N ASN A 31 4.88 -1.48 -12.74
CA ASN A 31 5.22 -0.34 -11.91
C ASN A 31 5.22 0.92 -12.77
N SER A 32 4.17 1.73 -12.66
CA SER A 32 4.01 3.00 -13.39
C SER A 32 4.68 4.19 -12.67
N SER A 33 5.69 3.90 -11.83
CA SER A 33 6.39 4.89 -11.01
C SER A 33 5.40 5.63 -10.10
N VAL A 34 5.44 6.97 -10.10
CA VAL A 34 4.60 7.87 -9.29
C VAL A 34 3.09 7.53 -9.37
N ALA A 35 2.60 7.02 -10.51
CA ALA A 35 1.19 6.70 -10.69
C ALA A 35 0.75 5.41 -9.96
N THR A 36 1.67 4.56 -9.50
CA THR A 36 1.34 3.23 -8.97
C THR A 36 0.42 3.31 -7.75
N VAL A 37 0.73 4.18 -6.79
CA VAL A 37 -0.04 4.35 -5.54
C VAL A 37 -1.45 4.89 -5.79
N PRO A 38 -1.66 6.02 -6.50
CA PRO A 38 -3.02 6.52 -6.75
C PRO A 38 -3.83 5.59 -7.66
N THR A 39 -3.21 4.89 -8.61
CA THR A 39 -3.92 3.89 -9.43
C THR A 39 -4.41 2.73 -8.58
N LEU A 40 -3.60 2.20 -7.66
CA LEU A 40 -4.02 1.12 -6.77
C LEU A 40 -5.19 1.57 -5.87
N PHE A 41 -5.11 2.78 -5.32
CA PHE A 41 -6.19 3.35 -4.50
C PHE A 41 -7.51 3.48 -5.28
N ASP A 42 -7.48 4.01 -6.50
CA ASP A 42 -8.67 4.14 -7.36
C ASP A 42 -9.31 2.77 -7.69
N ILE A 43 -8.49 1.75 -7.96
CA ILE A 43 -8.96 0.39 -8.26
C ILE A 43 -9.69 -0.21 -7.05
N ILE A 44 -9.16 -0.02 -5.83
CA ILE A 44 -9.80 -0.52 -4.61
C ILE A 44 -11.13 0.21 -4.37
N LEU A 45 -11.15 1.53 -4.49
CA LEU A 45 -12.39 2.32 -4.34
C LEU A 45 -13.48 1.95 -5.35
N LYS A 46 -13.10 1.50 -6.55
CA LYS A 46 -14.02 1.02 -7.58
C LYS A 46 -14.42 -0.46 -7.43
N GLY A 47 -13.95 -1.15 -6.39
CA GLY A 47 -14.22 -2.58 -6.17
C GLY A 47 -13.60 -3.48 -7.24
N GLN A 48 -12.50 -3.06 -7.85
CA GLN A 48 -11.84 -3.78 -8.95
C GLN A 48 -10.65 -4.65 -8.50
N LEU A 49 -10.41 -4.74 -7.19
CA LEU A 49 -9.42 -5.60 -6.58
C LEU A 49 -10.10 -6.56 -5.61
N GLU A 50 -10.00 -7.86 -5.89
CA GLU A 50 -10.62 -8.88 -5.04
C GLU A 50 -10.02 -8.88 -3.64
N ASN A 51 -10.86 -9.15 -2.63
CA ASN A 51 -10.49 -9.24 -1.22
C ASN A 51 -9.86 -7.96 -0.64
N GLN A 52 -10.15 -6.80 -1.24
CA GLN A 52 -9.66 -5.50 -0.81
C GLN A 52 -10.83 -4.51 -0.84
N GLU A 53 -11.06 -3.84 0.28
CA GLU A 53 -12.10 -2.83 0.43
C GLU A 53 -11.57 -1.69 1.30
N ILE A 54 -12.08 -0.49 1.04
CA ILE A 54 -11.82 0.69 1.85
C ILE A 54 -13.17 1.29 2.19
N ASN A 55 -13.44 1.41 3.49
CA ASN A 55 -14.68 1.92 4.04
C ASN A 55 -14.45 3.30 4.66
N LYS A 56 -15.54 4.07 4.79
CA LYS A 56 -15.49 5.37 5.46
C LYS A 56 -15.07 5.18 6.93
N GLY A 57 -14.03 5.89 7.34
CA GLY A 57 -13.42 5.82 8.65
C GLY A 57 -12.10 5.06 8.68
N ASP A 58 -11.78 4.29 7.64
CA ASP A 58 -10.55 3.49 7.58
C ASP A 58 -9.30 4.37 7.53
N ILE A 59 -8.24 3.88 8.19
CA ILE A 59 -6.93 4.54 8.23
C ILE A 59 -6.01 3.85 7.23
N ILE A 60 -5.50 4.63 6.29
CA ILE A 60 -4.66 4.17 5.18
C ILE A 60 -3.29 4.82 5.31
N LEU A 61 -2.23 4.01 5.21
CA LEU A 61 -0.85 4.48 5.12
C LEU A 61 -0.38 4.38 3.67
N PHE A 62 -0.24 5.52 3.00
CA PHE A 62 0.46 5.58 1.71
C PHE A 62 1.96 5.68 1.97
N ALA A 63 2.75 4.90 1.24
CA ALA A 63 4.20 4.97 1.29
C ALA A 63 4.80 4.88 -0.12
N SER A 64 5.89 5.60 -0.37
CA SER A 64 6.65 5.50 -1.62
C SER A 64 8.14 5.67 -1.40
N VAL A 65 8.94 5.06 -2.27
CA VAL A 65 10.39 5.24 -2.33
C VAL A 65 10.77 5.64 -3.75
N GLY A 66 11.40 6.80 -3.89
CA GLY A 66 11.84 7.36 -5.17
C GLY A 66 13.36 7.33 -5.33
N ALA A 67 13.83 7.88 -6.46
CA ALA A 67 15.25 8.05 -6.73
C ALA A 67 15.97 8.80 -5.59
N GLY A 68 17.21 8.39 -5.31
CA GLY A 68 17.97 8.93 -4.18
C GLY A 68 17.51 8.44 -2.80
N MET A 69 16.71 7.36 -2.75
CA MET A 69 16.12 6.83 -1.52
C MET A 69 15.22 7.85 -0.80
N ASN A 70 14.59 8.74 -1.56
CA ASN A 70 13.59 9.65 -1.02
C ASN A 70 12.34 8.86 -0.62
N ILE A 71 11.94 8.96 0.65
CA ILE A 71 10.81 8.24 1.21
C ILE A 71 9.68 9.22 1.50
N ASN A 72 8.47 8.92 1.05
CA ASN A 72 7.26 9.64 1.43
C ASN A 72 6.33 8.72 2.21
N ALA A 73 5.63 9.26 3.20
CA ALA A 73 4.58 8.57 3.93
C ALA A 73 3.43 9.54 4.27
N ILE A 74 2.19 9.12 4.05
CA ILE A 74 0.98 9.90 4.35
C ILE A 74 -0.02 8.99 5.05
N VAL A 75 -0.54 9.44 6.20
CA VAL A 75 -1.69 8.82 6.86
C VAL A 75 -2.94 9.54 6.40
N TYR A 76 -3.91 8.80 5.90
CA TYR A 76 -5.17 9.31 5.39
C TYR A 76 -6.33 8.57 6.05
N LYS A 77 -7.39 9.30 6.39
CA LYS A 77 -8.66 8.74 6.86
C LYS A 77 -9.68 8.89 5.74
N HIS A 78 -10.19 7.78 5.21
CA HIS A 78 -11.24 7.76 4.20
C HIS A 78 -12.60 8.15 4.79
#